data_AF-A0A931V822-F1
#
_entry.id   AF-A0A931V822-F1
#
_cell.length_a   1.000
_cell.length_b   1.000
_cell.length_c   1.000
_cell.angle_alpha   90.00
_cell.angle_beta   90.00
_cell.angle_gamma   90.00
#
_symmetry.space_group_name_H-M   'P 1'
#
loop_
_entity.id
_entity.type
_entity.pdbx_description
1 polymer ?
#
loop_
_entity_poly.entity_id
_entity_poly.type
_entity_poly.pdbx_seq_one_letter_code
_entity_poly.pdbx_strand_id
1 'polypeptide(L)'
;VGRTANGSDSGAALGWAANGAVTGVAVGGTANGYNNGAAMGYLANGVTYGAAVGASANGYDNGAAVGRSANGSDYGAAVGSWANGYFTGAAVGYAANGYYTGAAVGPWANGYNYGAAMGYLANGTNYGAAVGASANGYNNGAAMGYAANGAANGAAVGASANGARTNVAIGLRANARGGTNHIAIGYNVTNNLGNDTAVIRGTLYLDGGSGVYTNTGFGSSSWTLKTFEIDHPLDPENKILRHYCLESPQVWNVYAGNAQLVNGRAEVQLPDYYSALNLVGAEIYSLTPIGEALVWVESEVSDGHFVIAGKRDMKVSWTIKVLRNDPGCLEDLRRRPVEQLKSELQSGQAEGK
;
A
#
# COMPACT_ATOMS: atom_id res chain seq x y z
N VAL A 1 -21.43 -32.25 -54.08
CA VAL A 1 -20.24 -31.46 -54.50
C VAL A 1 -20.64 -30.58 -55.66
N GLY A 2 -20.12 -29.34 -55.75
CA GLY A 2 -20.40 -28.43 -56.86
C GLY A 2 -20.36 -26.99 -56.39
N ARG A 3 -20.93 -26.04 -57.14
CA ARG A 3 -21.09 -24.67 -56.63
C ARG A 3 -21.98 -24.61 -55.38
N THR A 4 -22.81 -25.62 -55.14
CA THR A 4 -23.68 -25.79 -53.97
C THR A 4 -23.72 -27.26 -53.56
N ALA A 5 -23.22 -27.58 -52.38
CA ALA A 5 -23.39 -28.86 -51.72
C ALA A 5 -24.02 -28.63 -50.33
N ASN A 6 -24.69 -29.63 -49.77
CA ASN A 6 -25.36 -29.49 -48.48
C ASN A 6 -25.25 -30.80 -47.70
N GLY A 7 -25.32 -30.66 -46.39
CA GLY A 7 -25.27 -31.74 -45.41
C GLY A 7 -26.19 -31.41 -44.26
N SER A 8 -26.76 -32.44 -43.66
CA SER A 8 -27.68 -32.38 -42.53
C SER A 8 -27.58 -33.67 -41.75
N ASP A 9 -27.99 -33.66 -40.48
CA ASP A 9 -27.80 -34.77 -39.54
C ASP A 9 -26.32 -35.23 -39.49
N SER A 10 -25.47 -34.29 -39.07
CA SER A 10 -24.00 -34.25 -39.16
C SER A 10 -23.41 -34.22 -40.58
N GLY A 11 -24.24 -34.15 -41.61
CA GLY A 11 -23.81 -34.23 -43.01
C GLY A 11 -22.84 -33.13 -43.45
N ALA A 12 -22.15 -33.39 -44.57
CA ALA A 12 -21.05 -32.56 -45.05
C ALA A 12 -21.19 -32.10 -46.52
N ALA A 13 -20.49 -31.02 -46.86
CA ALA A 13 -20.57 -30.45 -48.20
C ALA A 13 -19.23 -29.91 -48.71
N LEU A 14 -19.11 -29.83 -50.04
CA LEU A 14 -17.86 -29.42 -50.69
C LEU A 14 -18.09 -28.59 -51.96
N GLY A 15 -17.41 -27.44 -52.02
CA GLY A 15 -17.29 -26.60 -53.20
C GLY A 15 -17.09 -25.14 -52.84
N TRP A 16 -17.42 -24.22 -53.76
CA TRP A 16 -17.50 -22.80 -53.37
C TRP A 16 -18.61 -22.55 -52.35
N ALA A 17 -19.77 -23.23 -52.46
CA ALA A 17 -20.80 -23.21 -51.42
C ALA A 17 -21.09 -24.62 -50.91
N ALA A 18 -21.11 -24.73 -49.59
CA ALA A 18 -21.19 -25.94 -48.82
C ALA A 18 -21.83 -25.55 -47.47
N ASN A 19 -22.74 -26.39 -46.99
CA ASN A 19 -23.26 -26.35 -45.62
C ASN A 19 -23.29 -27.77 -45.03
N GLY A 20 -23.27 -27.89 -43.70
CA GLY A 20 -23.54 -29.15 -43.02
C GLY A 20 -24.31 -28.88 -41.73
N ALA A 21 -25.29 -29.69 -41.33
CA ALA A 21 -26.21 -29.40 -40.22
C ALA A 21 -26.36 -30.53 -39.19
N VAL A 22 -26.76 -30.20 -37.95
CA VAL A 22 -26.75 -31.04 -36.73
C VAL A 22 -25.36 -31.60 -36.40
N THR A 23 -24.53 -30.70 -35.90
CA THR A 23 -23.06 -30.65 -35.85
C THR A 23 -22.39 -30.87 -37.21
N GLY A 24 -23.08 -30.59 -38.31
CA GLY A 24 -22.60 -30.90 -39.66
C GLY A 24 -21.62 -29.89 -40.24
N VAL A 25 -20.90 -30.35 -41.27
CA VAL A 25 -19.58 -29.84 -41.65
C VAL A 25 -19.36 -29.64 -43.18
N ALA A 26 -19.35 -28.39 -43.65
CA ALA A 26 -18.94 -27.91 -45.00
C ALA A 26 -17.52 -27.33 -45.35
N VAL A 27 -17.06 -27.47 -46.61
CA VAL A 27 -15.72 -27.03 -47.04
C VAL A 27 -15.67 -26.42 -48.44
N GLY A 28 -14.72 -25.52 -48.65
CA GLY A 28 -14.03 -25.27 -49.91
C GLY A 28 -13.75 -23.78 -50.07
N GLY A 29 -14.68 -23.11 -50.76
CA GLY A 29 -14.99 -21.69 -50.59
C GLY A 29 -15.98 -21.43 -49.43
N THR A 30 -16.38 -22.45 -48.65
CA THR A 30 -17.36 -22.36 -47.54
C THR A 30 -17.26 -23.50 -46.51
N ALA A 31 -16.48 -23.29 -45.46
CA ALA A 31 -16.92 -23.21 -44.06
C ALA A 31 -17.86 -24.28 -43.47
N ASN A 32 -17.42 -24.89 -42.37
CA ASN A 32 -17.77 -26.25 -41.97
C ASN A 32 -18.93 -26.41 -40.99
N GLY A 33 -20.14 -25.80 -41.12
CA GLY A 33 -20.96 -25.68 -39.90
C GLY A 33 -22.48 -25.47 -39.83
N TYR A 34 -23.19 -26.34 -39.06
CA TYR A 34 -24.49 -26.06 -38.39
C TYR A 34 -24.98 -27.12 -37.35
N ASN A 35 -25.86 -26.69 -36.44
CA ASN A 35 -26.47 -27.30 -35.23
C ASN A 35 -25.60 -28.24 -34.37
N ASN A 36 -24.43 -27.82 -33.92
CA ASN A 36 -24.18 -26.42 -33.61
C ASN A 36 -23.77 -25.45 -34.82
N GLY A 37 -22.55 -25.50 -35.42
CA GLY A 37 -21.98 -24.48 -36.39
C GLY A 37 -20.47 -24.10 -36.43
N ALA A 38 -19.67 -24.69 -37.37
CA ALA A 38 -18.19 -24.72 -37.50
C ALA A 38 -17.46 -24.09 -38.75
N ALA A 39 -17.29 -22.77 -38.94
CA ALA A 39 -16.94 -22.14 -40.26
C ALA A 39 -15.49 -21.58 -40.50
N MET A 40 -14.63 -22.00 -41.44
CA MET A 40 -13.26 -21.37 -41.68
C MET A 40 -13.36 -20.62 -43.02
N GLY A 41 -12.34 -19.81 -43.35
CA GLY A 41 -11.63 -19.66 -44.63
C GLY A 41 -10.93 -20.96 -45.13
N TYR A 42 -11.33 -21.52 -46.25
CA TYR A 42 -12.75 -21.69 -46.41
C TYR A 42 -13.25 -23.11 -46.01
N LEU A 43 -12.88 -23.59 -44.81
CA LEU A 43 -12.61 -25.01 -44.43
C LEU A 43 -12.91 -25.58 -42.95
N ALA A 44 -13.57 -24.91 -41.98
CA ALA A 44 -13.32 -25.14 -40.49
C ALA A 44 -13.73 -26.43 -39.75
N ASN A 45 -13.97 -26.20 -38.47
CA ASN A 45 -14.41 -27.01 -37.40
C ASN A 45 -14.80 -26.05 -36.25
N GLY A 46 -15.61 -26.55 -35.32
CA GLY A 46 -16.21 -25.79 -34.23
C GLY A 46 -17.74 -25.87 -34.13
N VAL A 47 -18.34 -27.06 -34.17
CA VAL A 47 -19.74 -27.22 -34.58
C VAL A 47 -20.72 -27.03 -33.43
N THR A 48 -20.83 -25.78 -32.97
CA THR A 48 -21.61 -25.15 -31.88
C THR A 48 -21.99 -25.98 -30.64
N TYR A 49 -21.96 -25.41 -29.43
CA TYR A 49 -21.72 -24.01 -29.07
C TYR A 49 -20.32 -23.53 -29.62
N GLY A 50 -20.22 -22.54 -30.54
CA GLY A 50 -19.38 -22.77 -31.76
C GLY A 50 -18.84 -21.64 -32.61
N ALA A 51 -18.00 -22.02 -33.57
CA ALA A 51 -16.98 -21.11 -34.08
C ALA A 51 -16.22 -21.48 -35.36
N ALA A 52 -15.28 -20.60 -35.67
CA ALA A 52 -15.04 -20.15 -37.03
C ALA A 52 -13.69 -19.45 -37.22
N VAL A 53 -13.32 -19.14 -38.48
CA VAL A 53 -11.94 -18.81 -38.85
C VAL A 53 -11.77 -18.23 -40.28
N GLY A 54 -10.58 -17.75 -40.63
CA GLY A 54 -9.88 -18.11 -41.88
C GLY A 54 -8.34 -18.09 -41.74
N ALA A 55 -7.52 -18.92 -42.42
CA ALA A 55 -7.89 -20.28 -42.83
C ALA A 55 -8.03 -21.14 -41.56
N SER A 56 -7.14 -22.07 -41.22
CA SER A 56 -7.33 -23.06 -40.13
C SER A 56 -7.35 -22.54 -38.69
N ALA A 57 -8.44 -22.82 -37.97
CA ALA A 57 -8.63 -22.74 -36.52
C ALA A 57 -9.91 -23.52 -36.15
N ASN A 58 -10.38 -23.32 -34.92
CA ASN A 58 -11.18 -24.29 -34.21
C ASN A 58 -11.93 -23.58 -33.08
N GLY A 59 -13.25 -23.78 -32.97
CA GLY A 59 -13.96 -23.39 -31.75
C GLY A 59 -15.15 -24.28 -31.46
N TYR A 60 -14.86 -25.30 -30.68
CA TYR A 60 -15.64 -26.50 -30.44
C TYR A 60 -16.36 -26.40 -29.08
N ASP A 61 -17.54 -27.01 -28.97
CA ASP A 61 -18.56 -26.95 -27.90
C ASP A 61 -18.11 -26.60 -26.45
N ASN A 62 -17.97 -25.35 -25.97
CA ASN A 62 -18.49 -24.08 -26.48
C ASN A 62 -17.43 -23.13 -27.06
N GLY A 63 -17.82 -22.31 -28.05
CA GLY A 63 -16.92 -22.00 -29.17
C GLY A 63 -16.55 -20.54 -29.42
N ALA A 64 -15.32 -20.35 -29.92
CA ALA A 64 -14.79 -19.07 -30.39
C ALA A 64 -13.75 -19.14 -31.53
N ALA A 65 -13.59 -17.99 -32.19
CA ALA A 65 -13.07 -17.82 -33.55
C ALA A 65 -11.84 -16.87 -33.59
N VAL A 66 -11.62 -15.93 -34.51
CA VAL A 66 -11.41 -15.99 -35.97
C VAL A 66 -9.90 -15.72 -36.20
N GLY A 67 -9.29 -16.29 -37.25
CA GLY A 67 -7.96 -15.89 -37.75
C GLY A 67 -6.98 -17.05 -37.85
N ARG A 68 -5.89 -16.90 -38.62
CA ARG A 68 -4.93 -17.99 -38.87
C ARG A 68 -4.42 -18.55 -37.54
N SER A 69 -4.72 -19.83 -37.30
CA SER A 69 -4.29 -20.59 -36.13
C SER A 69 -4.82 -20.04 -34.79
N ALA A 70 -6.01 -19.42 -34.79
CA ALA A 70 -6.76 -19.21 -33.55
C ALA A 70 -7.16 -20.57 -32.90
N ASN A 71 -7.64 -20.54 -31.67
CA ASN A 71 -8.25 -21.69 -31.00
C ASN A 71 -9.19 -21.19 -29.88
N GLY A 72 -10.43 -21.68 -29.85
CA GLY A 72 -11.47 -21.18 -28.94
C GLY A 72 -12.41 -22.28 -28.49
N SER A 73 -11.92 -23.27 -27.73
CA SER A 73 -12.64 -24.50 -27.42
C SER A 73 -13.16 -24.62 -25.98
N ASP A 74 -14.26 -25.35 -25.89
CA ASP A 74 -15.00 -25.90 -24.75
C ASP A 74 -15.73 -24.92 -23.80
N TYR A 75 -15.36 -23.64 -23.63
CA TYR A 75 -16.31 -22.57 -23.19
C TYR A 75 -16.05 -21.13 -23.77
N GLY A 76 -15.33 -21.01 -24.89
CA GLY A 76 -15.52 -19.94 -25.91
C GLY A 76 -15.12 -18.46 -25.66
N ALA A 77 -13.86 -18.09 -25.98
CA ALA A 77 -13.51 -16.77 -26.57
C ALA A 77 -12.06 -16.78 -27.13
N ALA A 78 -11.83 -16.11 -28.26
CA ALA A 78 -10.59 -16.08 -29.04
C ALA A 78 -10.61 -14.83 -29.99
N VAL A 79 -9.76 -14.76 -31.02
CA VAL A 79 -9.78 -13.88 -32.24
C VAL A 79 -8.46 -13.08 -32.41
N GLY A 80 -7.61 -13.58 -33.31
CA GLY A 80 -6.28 -13.04 -33.61
C GLY A 80 -5.40 -14.15 -34.16
N SER A 81 -4.38 -13.84 -34.96
CA SER A 81 -3.47 -14.91 -35.42
C SER A 81 -2.72 -15.48 -34.22
N TRP A 82 -2.77 -16.80 -34.05
CA TRP A 82 -2.24 -17.53 -32.89
C TRP A 82 -2.93 -17.24 -31.54
N ALA A 83 -4.14 -16.66 -31.52
CA ALA A 83 -4.88 -16.47 -30.27
C ALA A 83 -5.45 -17.80 -29.75
N ASN A 84 -5.24 -18.11 -28.47
CA ASN A 84 -5.64 -19.38 -27.84
C ASN A 84 -6.53 -19.12 -26.60
N GLY A 85 -7.76 -19.60 -26.61
CA GLY A 85 -8.74 -19.44 -25.53
C GLY A 85 -9.44 -20.75 -25.16
N TYR A 86 -9.01 -21.39 -24.07
CA TYR A 86 -9.33 -22.79 -23.75
C TYR A 86 -10.00 -22.91 -22.37
N PHE A 87 -11.27 -23.35 -22.34
CA PHE A 87 -12.12 -23.70 -21.17
C PHE A 87 -11.91 -22.86 -19.88
N THR A 88 -12.24 -21.58 -19.81
CA THR A 88 -13.58 -21.01 -20.04
C THR A 88 -13.50 -19.58 -20.57
N GLY A 89 -12.90 -19.42 -21.75
CA GLY A 89 -13.18 -18.32 -22.66
C GLY A 89 -12.73 -16.90 -22.29
N ALA A 90 -11.50 -16.53 -22.68
CA ALA A 90 -11.20 -15.20 -23.28
C ALA A 90 -9.73 -15.07 -23.71
N ALA A 91 -9.51 -14.80 -25.01
CA ALA A 91 -8.23 -14.35 -25.58
C ALA A 91 -8.49 -13.48 -26.81
N VAL A 92 -7.90 -12.30 -26.99
CA VAL A 92 -8.06 -11.51 -28.25
C VAL A 92 -6.81 -10.66 -28.54
N GLY A 93 -6.18 -10.86 -29.70
CA GLY A 93 -4.91 -10.22 -30.07
C GLY A 93 -3.90 -11.22 -30.63
N TYR A 94 -2.89 -10.75 -31.38
CA TYR A 94 -1.84 -11.62 -31.93
C TYR A 94 -1.13 -12.38 -30.81
N ALA A 95 -1.10 -13.71 -30.88
CA ALA A 95 -0.52 -14.59 -29.87
C ALA A 95 -1.02 -14.37 -28.41
N ALA A 96 -2.28 -13.92 -28.23
CA ALA A 96 -2.91 -13.85 -26.91
C ALA A 96 -3.28 -15.26 -26.40
N ASN A 97 -3.08 -15.53 -25.11
CA ASN A 97 -3.27 -16.85 -24.49
C ASN A 97 -4.13 -16.78 -23.23
N GLY A 98 -5.36 -17.31 -23.27
CA GLY A 98 -6.32 -17.40 -22.17
C GLY A 98 -6.66 -18.86 -21.84
N TYR A 99 -6.12 -19.41 -20.76
CA TYR A 99 -6.12 -20.86 -20.52
C TYR A 99 -6.59 -21.23 -19.10
N TYR A 100 -7.76 -21.87 -19.01
CA TYR A 100 -8.36 -22.50 -17.81
C TYR A 100 -8.25 -21.65 -16.52
N THR A 101 -9.08 -20.62 -16.25
CA THR A 101 -10.48 -20.41 -16.67
C THR A 101 -10.75 -19.02 -17.28
N GLY A 102 -9.77 -18.45 -18.00
CA GLY A 102 -9.99 -17.45 -19.08
C GLY A 102 -9.82 -15.95 -18.77
N ALA A 103 -8.90 -15.27 -19.49
CA ALA A 103 -8.91 -13.85 -19.91
C ALA A 103 -7.54 -13.36 -20.43
N ALA A 104 -7.42 -12.95 -21.70
CA ALA A 104 -6.21 -12.31 -22.25
C ALA A 104 -6.46 -11.38 -23.45
N VAL A 105 -6.56 -10.05 -23.27
CA VAL A 105 -6.86 -9.11 -24.39
C VAL A 105 -5.72 -8.14 -24.65
N GLY A 106 -4.95 -8.36 -25.71
CA GLY A 106 -3.77 -7.60 -26.12
C GLY A 106 -2.73 -8.51 -26.83
N PRO A 107 -1.86 -7.98 -27.71
CA PRO A 107 -0.88 -8.83 -28.37
C PRO A 107 0.11 -9.41 -27.36
N TRP A 108 0.34 -10.73 -27.41
CA TRP A 108 1.13 -11.48 -26.44
C TRP A 108 0.64 -11.39 -24.97
N ALA A 109 -0.64 -11.06 -24.74
CA ALA A 109 -1.23 -11.15 -23.41
C ALA A 109 -1.37 -12.62 -22.95
N ASN A 110 -1.11 -12.91 -21.69
CA ASN A 110 -1.09 -14.27 -21.13
C ASN A 110 -1.91 -14.33 -19.82
N GLY A 111 -3.12 -14.85 -19.90
CA GLY A 111 -4.03 -15.18 -18.80
C GLY A 111 -4.08 -16.70 -18.59
N TYR A 112 -3.32 -17.25 -17.65
CA TYR A 112 -3.13 -18.71 -17.55
C TYR A 112 -3.31 -19.21 -16.12
N ASN A 113 -4.02 -20.34 -15.95
CA ASN A 113 -4.29 -21.00 -14.67
C ASN A 113 -4.98 -20.05 -13.68
N TYR A 114 -6.29 -19.83 -13.88
CA TYR A 114 -7.12 -18.88 -13.13
C TYR A 114 -6.64 -17.41 -13.15
N GLY A 115 -5.77 -17.05 -14.10
CA GLY A 115 -5.23 -15.69 -14.25
C GLY A 115 -5.84 -14.90 -15.42
N ALA A 116 -5.77 -13.57 -15.34
CA ALA A 116 -6.39 -12.65 -16.29
C ALA A 116 -5.44 -11.53 -16.75
N ALA A 117 -5.38 -11.25 -18.05
CA ALA A 117 -4.47 -10.27 -18.65
C ALA A 117 -5.16 -9.31 -19.64
N MET A 118 -4.71 -8.04 -19.65
CA MET A 118 -5.14 -7.03 -20.62
C MET A 118 -3.99 -6.08 -20.96
N GLY A 119 -3.60 -5.98 -22.23
CA GLY A 119 -2.50 -5.14 -22.72
C GLY A 119 -1.38 -5.92 -23.44
N TYR A 120 -0.54 -5.20 -24.18
CA TYR A 120 0.62 -5.78 -24.88
C TYR A 120 1.60 -6.43 -23.88
N LEU A 121 1.95 -7.71 -24.04
CA LEU A 121 2.82 -8.46 -23.10
C LEU A 121 2.31 -8.49 -21.63
N ALA A 122 1.02 -8.29 -21.37
CA ALA A 122 0.46 -8.42 -20.02
C ALA A 122 0.45 -9.89 -19.57
N ASN A 123 0.87 -10.18 -18.34
CA ASN A 123 0.97 -11.53 -17.79
C ASN A 123 0.18 -11.67 -16.47
N GLY A 124 -1.00 -12.28 -16.54
CA GLY A 124 -1.84 -12.69 -15.41
C GLY A 124 -1.80 -14.22 -15.25
N THR A 125 -1.03 -14.74 -14.31
CA THR A 125 -0.70 -16.17 -14.25
C THR A 125 -0.87 -16.72 -12.85
N ASN A 126 -1.42 -17.94 -12.72
CA ASN A 126 -1.61 -18.65 -11.44
C ASN A 126 -2.39 -17.79 -10.43
N TYR A 127 -3.70 -17.62 -10.64
CA TYR A 127 -4.59 -16.77 -9.84
C TYR A 127 -4.22 -15.26 -9.81
N GLY A 128 -3.45 -14.79 -10.79
CA GLY A 128 -2.99 -13.40 -10.87
C GLY A 128 -3.62 -12.57 -11.99
N ALA A 129 -3.69 -11.26 -11.79
CA ALA A 129 -4.35 -10.30 -12.67
C ALA A 129 -3.41 -9.18 -13.15
N ALA A 130 -3.42 -8.87 -14.45
CA ALA A 130 -2.54 -7.87 -15.06
C ALA A 130 -3.28 -6.97 -16.06
N VAL A 131 -3.26 -5.65 -15.86
CA VAL A 131 -3.88 -4.65 -16.75
C VAL A 131 -2.89 -3.54 -17.09
N GLY A 132 -2.40 -3.52 -18.32
CA GLY A 132 -1.41 -2.56 -18.81
C GLY A 132 -0.31 -3.25 -19.62
N ALA A 133 0.33 -2.53 -20.55
CA ALA A 133 1.39 -3.11 -21.35
C ALA A 133 2.60 -3.52 -20.47
N SER A 134 3.06 -4.75 -20.61
CA SER A 134 4.08 -5.40 -19.77
C SER A 134 3.74 -5.49 -18.27
N ALA A 135 2.46 -5.42 -17.89
CA ALA A 135 2.03 -5.65 -16.51
C ALA A 135 2.19 -7.14 -16.11
N ASN A 136 2.60 -7.42 -14.87
CA ASN A 136 2.92 -8.76 -14.39
C ASN A 136 2.25 -9.08 -13.04
N GLY A 137 1.14 -9.79 -13.08
CA GLY A 137 0.44 -10.39 -11.95
C GLY A 137 0.60 -11.92 -12.00
N TYR A 138 1.73 -12.44 -11.53
CA TYR A 138 2.05 -13.88 -11.47
C TYR A 138 1.90 -14.40 -10.04
N ASN A 139 1.39 -15.61 -9.82
CA ASN A 139 1.20 -16.28 -8.50
C ASN A 139 0.44 -15.40 -7.48
N ASN A 140 -0.90 -15.39 -7.54
CA ASN A 140 -1.80 -14.59 -6.69
C ASN A 140 -1.48 -13.08 -6.71
N GLY A 141 -0.85 -12.59 -7.79
CA GLY A 141 -0.36 -11.21 -7.89
C GLY A 141 -1.29 -10.30 -8.68
N ALA A 142 -1.40 -9.03 -8.30
CA ALA A 142 -2.22 -8.02 -8.99
C ALA A 142 -1.37 -6.86 -9.53
N ALA A 143 -1.48 -6.54 -10.81
CA ALA A 143 -0.73 -5.46 -11.46
C ALA A 143 -1.62 -4.59 -12.37
N MET A 144 -1.54 -3.27 -12.21
CA MET A 144 -2.26 -2.29 -13.03
C MET A 144 -1.32 -1.13 -13.42
N GLY A 145 -1.01 -0.99 -14.72
CA GLY A 145 -0.15 0.06 -15.27
C GLY A 145 0.93 -0.46 -16.22
N TYR A 146 1.51 0.43 -17.03
CA TYR A 146 2.64 0.10 -17.91
C TYR A 146 3.82 -0.45 -17.10
N ALA A 147 4.31 -1.65 -17.40
CA ALA A 147 5.40 -2.32 -16.69
C ALA A 147 5.20 -2.43 -15.15
N ALA A 148 3.96 -2.53 -14.68
CA ALA A 148 3.66 -2.78 -13.27
C ALA A 148 3.96 -4.24 -12.89
N ASN A 149 4.53 -4.51 -11.71
CA ASN A 149 4.92 -5.84 -11.26
C ASN A 149 4.39 -6.14 -9.85
N GLY A 150 3.34 -6.97 -9.77
CA GLY A 150 2.69 -7.39 -8.52
C GLY A 150 2.88 -8.89 -8.22
N ALA A 151 3.88 -9.56 -8.81
CA ALA A 151 4.03 -11.01 -8.71
C ALA A 151 4.23 -11.55 -7.27
N ALA A 152 3.88 -12.82 -7.04
CA ALA A 152 4.04 -13.56 -5.78
C ALA A 152 3.31 -12.92 -4.59
N ASN A 153 1.98 -13.00 -4.60
CA ASN A 153 1.06 -12.44 -3.60
C ASN A 153 1.22 -10.91 -3.43
N GLY A 154 1.66 -10.20 -4.47
CA GLY A 154 1.93 -8.76 -4.44
C GLY A 154 0.84 -7.92 -5.09
N ALA A 155 0.91 -6.60 -4.89
CA ALA A 155 0.01 -5.63 -5.51
C ALA A 155 0.78 -4.42 -6.07
N ALA A 156 0.56 -4.08 -7.34
CA ALA A 156 1.19 -2.93 -7.99
C ALA A 156 0.17 -2.11 -8.80
N VAL A 157 0.05 -0.81 -8.51
CA VAL A 157 -0.85 0.12 -9.21
C VAL A 157 -0.06 1.37 -9.61
N GLY A 158 0.15 1.58 -10.90
CA GLY A 158 0.92 2.70 -11.47
C GLY A 158 1.96 2.23 -12.48
N ALA A 159 2.32 3.10 -13.42
CA ALA A 159 3.36 2.77 -14.40
C ALA A 159 4.72 2.57 -13.71
N SER A 160 5.40 1.47 -14.03
CA SER A 160 6.64 1.01 -13.40
C SER A 160 6.54 0.83 -11.88
N ALA A 161 5.33 0.57 -11.35
CA ALA A 161 5.15 0.20 -9.96
C ALA A 161 5.64 -1.24 -9.70
N ASN A 162 6.37 -1.50 -8.62
CA ASN A 162 6.92 -2.81 -8.29
C ASN A 162 6.58 -3.19 -6.84
N GLY A 163 5.54 -4.00 -6.68
CA GLY A 163 5.02 -4.52 -5.42
C GLY A 163 5.08 -6.05 -5.34
N ALA A 164 6.03 -6.69 -6.01
CA ALA A 164 6.14 -8.16 -5.97
C ALA A 164 6.67 -8.69 -4.62
N ARG A 165 6.30 -9.93 -4.26
CA ARG A 165 6.66 -10.69 -3.03
C ARG A 165 5.99 -10.17 -1.75
N THR A 166 4.69 -10.41 -1.60
CA THR A 166 3.84 -9.93 -0.47
C THR A 166 3.86 -8.41 -0.23
N ASN A 167 4.31 -7.64 -1.22
CA ASN A 167 4.52 -6.20 -1.12
C ASN A 167 3.37 -5.42 -1.80
N VAL A 168 3.32 -4.11 -1.55
CA VAL A 168 2.32 -3.20 -2.15
C VAL A 168 3.01 -1.96 -2.70
N ALA A 169 2.79 -1.63 -3.97
CA ALA A 169 3.31 -0.42 -4.60
C ALA A 169 2.20 0.38 -5.31
N ILE A 170 2.02 1.64 -4.92
CA ILE A 170 0.97 2.52 -5.45
C ILE A 170 1.59 3.85 -5.91
N GLY A 171 1.67 4.07 -7.22
CA GLY A 171 2.16 5.30 -7.84
C GLY A 171 3.09 5.06 -9.03
N LEU A 172 3.23 6.08 -9.88
CA LEU A 172 4.20 6.09 -10.97
C LEU A 172 5.62 5.92 -10.41
N ARG A 173 6.30 4.84 -10.79
CA ARG A 173 7.64 4.45 -10.32
C ARG A 173 7.73 4.19 -8.80
N ALA A 174 6.64 3.74 -8.17
CA ALA A 174 6.67 3.28 -6.77
C ALA A 174 7.33 1.89 -6.66
N ASN A 175 8.33 1.71 -5.80
CA ASN A 175 9.12 0.48 -5.75
C ASN A 175 9.26 -0.06 -4.32
N ALA A 176 8.57 -1.15 -4.00
CA ALA A 176 8.61 -1.83 -2.70
C ALA A 176 9.68 -2.95 -2.63
N ARG A 177 10.72 -2.90 -3.48
CA ARG A 177 11.80 -3.89 -3.52
C ARG A 177 12.69 -3.78 -2.29
N GLY A 178 12.82 -4.87 -1.54
CA GLY A 178 13.86 -5.03 -0.51
C GLY A 178 13.66 -6.27 0.35
N GLY A 179 12.41 -6.55 0.70
CA GLY A 179 12.02 -7.67 1.54
C GLY A 179 10.58 -8.13 1.27
N THR A 180 9.86 -8.43 2.34
CA THR A 180 8.45 -8.85 2.36
C THR A 180 7.61 -7.91 3.22
N ASN A 181 6.35 -7.74 2.87
CA ASN A 181 5.40 -6.84 3.56
C ASN A 181 5.80 -5.35 3.49
N HIS A 182 6.56 -4.95 2.47
CA HIS A 182 6.88 -3.56 2.16
C HIS A 182 5.70 -2.88 1.46
N ILE A 183 5.37 -1.67 1.91
CA ILE A 183 4.44 -0.76 1.25
C ILE A 183 5.21 0.45 0.71
N ALA A 184 4.93 0.87 -0.53
CA ALA A 184 5.52 2.04 -1.17
C ALA A 184 4.44 2.87 -1.88
N ILE A 185 4.18 4.10 -1.42
CA ILE A 185 3.09 4.96 -1.94
C ILE A 185 3.65 6.31 -2.39
N GLY A 186 3.37 6.69 -3.65
CA GLY A 186 3.70 8.00 -4.22
C GLY A 186 4.55 7.96 -5.50
N TYR A 187 4.90 9.15 -6.02
CA TYR A 187 5.68 9.28 -7.25
C TYR A 187 7.17 9.01 -7.04
N ASN A 188 7.76 8.09 -7.81
CA ASN A 188 9.19 7.77 -7.83
C ASN A 188 9.78 7.45 -6.44
N VAL A 189 8.98 6.79 -5.59
CA VAL A 189 9.32 6.39 -4.22
C VAL A 189 9.97 5.01 -4.22
N THR A 190 10.87 4.73 -3.29
CA THR A 190 11.42 3.38 -3.08
C THR A 190 11.47 3.06 -1.60
N ASN A 191 10.91 1.91 -1.21
CA ASN A 191 11.03 1.38 0.14
C ASN A 191 12.18 0.36 0.22
N ASN A 192 13.37 0.86 0.58
CA ASN A 192 14.59 0.09 0.84
C ASN A 192 14.80 -0.20 2.34
N LEU A 193 13.76 -0.09 3.18
CA LEU A 193 13.86 -0.39 4.61
C LEU A 193 13.82 -1.91 4.86
N GLY A 194 13.75 -2.33 6.12
CA GLY A 194 13.48 -3.74 6.47
C GLY A 194 12.04 -4.18 6.17
N ASN A 195 11.77 -5.46 6.41
CA ASN A 195 10.42 -6.05 6.32
C ASN A 195 9.40 -5.26 7.16
N ASP A 196 8.12 -5.41 6.82
CA ASP A 196 6.98 -4.87 7.59
C ASP A 196 6.98 -3.33 7.69
N THR A 197 7.41 -2.64 6.63
CA THR A 197 7.55 -1.18 6.57
C THR A 197 6.68 -0.52 5.50
N ALA A 198 6.25 0.71 5.75
CA ALA A 198 5.55 1.55 4.77
C ALA A 198 6.32 2.86 4.52
N VAL A 199 6.61 3.17 3.25
CA VAL A 199 7.20 4.45 2.84
C VAL A 199 6.22 5.20 1.94
N ILE A 200 5.78 6.36 2.43
CA ILE A 200 4.84 7.26 1.75
C ILE A 200 5.60 8.53 1.36
N ARG A 201 5.52 8.95 0.09
CA ARG A 201 6.08 10.23 -0.36
C ARG A 201 5.01 11.31 -0.40
N GLY A 202 5.17 12.32 0.45
CA GLY A 202 4.30 13.49 0.56
C GLY A 202 3.96 13.78 2.02
N THR A 203 3.08 14.76 2.25
CA THR A 203 2.48 14.97 3.57
C THR A 203 1.35 13.98 3.78
N LEU A 204 1.40 13.19 4.86
CA LEU A 204 0.28 12.36 5.27
C LEU A 204 -0.75 13.23 6.02
N TYR A 205 -1.91 13.45 5.40
CA TYR A 205 -3.05 14.13 6.01
C TYR A 205 -4.12 13.11 6.38
N LEU A 206 -4.63 13.17 7.60
CA LEU A 206 -5.63 12.27 8.17
C LEU A 206 -6.75 13.12 8.78
N ASP A 207 -8.00 12.84 8.40
CA ASP A 207 -9.19 13.58 8.83
C ASP A 207 -10.30 12.60 9.23
N GLY A 208 -11.17 13.01 10.15
CA GLY A 208 -12.32 12.22 10.63
C GLY A 208 -12.01 11.04 11.56
N GLY A 209 -10.78 10.87 12.05
CA GLY A 209 -10.37 9.78 12.94
C GLY A 209 -10.10 10.20 14.40
N SER A 210 -10.30 9.29 15.36
CA SER A 210 -10.04 9.51 16.79
C SER A 210 -8.58 9.25 17.22
N GLY A 211 -7.74 8.69 16.35
CA GLY A 211 -6.32 8.45 16.63
C GLY A 211 -5.60 7.68 15.52
N VAL A 212 -4.27 7.69 15.57
CA VAL A 212 -3.42 6.77 14.81
C VAL A 212 -2.95 5.69 15.76
N TYR A 213 -3.41 4.46 15.57
CA TYR A 213 -3.02 3.31 16.38
C TYR A 213 -1.73 2.72 15.82
N THR A 214 -0.68 2.69 16.62
CA THR A 214 0.63 2.13 16.27
C THR A 214 1.00 1.03 17.26
N ASN A 215 1.48 -0.12 16.77
CA ASN A 215 1.98 -1.19 17.65
C ASN A 215 3.43 -0.88 18.09
N THR A 216 3.59 0.13 18.95
CA THR A 216 4.88 0.81 19.27
C THR A 216 4.90 1.45 20.68
N GLY A 217 4.70 0.68 21.75
CA GLY A 217 4.22 1.25 23.04
C GLY A 217 5.14 1.01 24.23
N PHE A 218 4.63 0.45 25.32
CA PHE A 218 5.51 0.11 26.43
C PHE A 218 4.96 -0.98 27.38
N GLY A 219 5.83 -1.56 28.20
CA GLY A 219 5.43 -2.21 29.46
C GLY A 219 5.22 -3.74 29.47
N SER A 220 4.82 -4.38 28.37
CA SER A 220 4.79 -5.85 28.28
C SER A 220 4.94 -6.35 26.84
N SER A 221 6.01 -7.11 26.59
CA SER A 221 6.24 -7.94 25.39
C SER A 221 5.80 -7.34 24.03
N SER A 222 6.59 -6.37 23.53
CA SER A 222 6.79 -5.97 22.10
C SER A 222 6.41 -4.52 21.75
N TRP A 223 6.89 -3.52 22.49
CA TRP A 223 6.39 -2.14 22.38
C TRP A 223 7.52 -1.11 22.81
N THR A 224 7.74 0.00 22.06
CA THR A 224 8.88 0.97 22.13
C THR A 224 8.71 2.33 22.88
N LEU A 225 9.72 2.73 23.67
CA LEU A 225 9.81 3.98 24.49
C LEU A 225 9.56 5.32 23.74
N LYS A 226 8.98 6.31 24.45
CA LYS A 226 8.87 7.72 23.99
C LYS A 226 10.26 8.36 23.89
N THR A 227 10.84 8.27 22.70
CA THR A 227 12.23 8.60 22.40
C THR A 227 12.37 9.36 21.10
N PHE A 228 13.52 10.00 20.92
CA PHE A 228 13.99 10.41 19.60
C PHE A 228 15.47 10.07 19.45
N GLU A 229 15.88 9.83 18.20
CA GLU A 229 17.25 9.51 17.83
C GLU A 229 17.77 10.57 16.88
N ILE A 230 19.04 10.93 17.06
CA ILE A 230 19.82 11.73 16.12
C ILE A 230 21.17 11.03 15.90
N ASP A 231 21.82 11.31 14.78
CA ASP A 231 23.21 10.91 14.60
C ASP A 231 24.08 11.51 15.72
N HIS A 232 25.04 10.75 16.23
CA HIS A 232 25.85 11.19 17.35
C HIS A 232 26.74 12.37 16.93
N PRO A 233 26.67 13.55 17.58
CA PRO A 233 27.27 14.78 17.06
C PRO A 233 28.81 14.78 16.98
N LEU A 234 29.47 13.80 17.61
CA LEU A 234 30.92 13.59 17.53
C LEU A 234 31.33 12.34 16.72
N ASP A 235 30.38 11.52 16.26
CA ASP A 235 30.64 10.28 15.50
C ASP A 235 29.38 9.82 14.72
N PRO A 236 28.90 10.62 13.76
CA PRO A 236 27.60 10.40 13.12
C PRO A 236 27.59 9.17 12.20
N GLU A 237 28.74 8.76 11.67
CA GLU A 237 28.84 7.59 10.76
C GLU A 237 28.71 6.25 11.51
N ASN A 238 29.01 6.21 12.81
CA ASN A 238 29.12 4.96 13.57
C ASN A 238 28.25 4.91 14.85
N LYS A 239 27.64 6.02 15.28
CA LYS A 239 26.86 6.09 16.52
C LYS A 239 25.56 6.88 16.36
N ILE A 240 24.53 6.41 17.06
CA ILE A 240 23.27 7.12 17.31
C ILE A 240 23.25 7.66 18.74
N LEU A 241 22.60 8.81 18.95
CA LEU A 241 22.31 9.38 20.27
C LEU A 241 20.79 9.37 20.51
N ARG A 242 20.33 8.47 21.38
CA ARG A 242 18.93 8.31 21.75
C ARG A 242 18.62 9.09 23.03
N HIS A 243 17.59 9.93 22.98
CA HIS A 243 17.08 10.65 24.14
C HIS A 243 15.73 10.08 24.58
N TYR A 244 15.52 10.01 25.90
CA TYR A 244 14.28 9.58 26.53
C TYR A 244 13.53 10.78 27.09
N CYS A 245 12.20 10.79 26.98
CA CYS A 245 11.39 11.80 27.67
C CYS A 245 11.30 11.51 29.19
N LEU A 246 11.01 12.55 29.97
CA LEU A 246 10.66 12.40 31.38
C LEU A 246 9.32 11.65 31.52
N GLU A 247 9.31 10.61 32.35
CA GLU A 247 8.10 9.85 32.69
C GLU A 247 7.61 10.25 34.10
N SER A 248 6.31 10.51 34.23
CA SER A 248 5.66 10.92 35.46
C SER A 248 4.14 10.72 35.34
N PRO A 249 3.40 10.47 36.44
CA PRO A 249 1.94 10.53 36.44
C PRO A 249 1.38 11.94 36.16
N GLN A 250 2.22 12.97 36.08
CA GLN A 250 1.81 14.35 35.81
C GLN A 250 2.53 14.93 34.60
N VAL A 251 1.83 15.76 33.82
CA VAL A 251 2.37 16.40 32.62
C VAL A 251 3.18 17.63 33.02
N TRP A 252 4.47 17.42 33.30
CA TRP A 252 5.41 18.49 33.67
C TRP A 252 5.98 19.22 32.46
N ASN A 253 5.98 20.55 32.53
CA ASN A 253 6.94 21.37 31.80
C ASN A 253 8.13 21.68 32.72
N VAL A 254 9.34 21.68 32.16
CA VAL A 254 10.59 21.96 32.89
C VAL A 254 11.32 23.09 32.19
N TYR A 255 11.59 24.16 32.93
CA TYR A 255 12.36 25.31 32.49
C TYR A 255 13.63 25.37 33.33
N ALA A 256 14.79 25.61 32.71
CA ALA A 256 16.05 25.68 33.41
C ALA A 256 16.97 26.73 32.78
N GLY A 257 17.86 27.29 33.59
CA GLY A 257 18.78 28.32 33.15
C GLY A 257 19.81 28.69 34.20
N ASN A 258 20.46 29.82 33.97
CA ASN A 258 21.36 30.44 34.93
C ASN A 258 20.98 31.91 35.08
N ALA A 259 21.08 32.42 36.30
CA ALA A 259 20.94 33.83 36.62
C ALA A 259 22.24 34.34 37.27
N GLN A 260 22.54 35.63 37.13
CA GLN A 260 23.65 36.29 37.80
C GLN A 260 23.09 37.30 38.78
N LEU A 261 23.27 37.07 40.09
CA LEU A 261 22.90 38.03 41.12
C LEU A 261 23.80 39.28 40.99
N VAL A 262 23.16 40.45 40.98
CA VAL A 262 23.81 41.77 41.04
C VAL A 262 23.16 42.54 42.19
N ASN A 263 23.98 43.07 43.11
CA ASN A 263 23.53 43.54 44.42
C ASN A 263 22.67 42.51 45.18
N GLY A 264 23.01 41.22 45.04
CA GLY A 264 22.30 40.11 45.68
C GLY A 264 20.97 39.70 45.05
N ARG A 265 20.58 40.24 43.89
CA ARG A 265 19.28 39.99 43.23
C ARG A 265 19.45 39.66 41.74
N ALA A 266 18.62 38.76 41.21
CA ALA A 266 18.46 38.55 39.76
C ALA A 266 17.00 38.29 39.40
N GLU A 267 16.53 39.01 38.40
CA GLU A 267 15.23 38.81 37.78
C GLU A 267 15.37 37.83 36.62
N VAL A 268 14.51 36.82 36.56
CA VAL A 268 14.52 35.79 35.53
C VAL A 268 13.25 35.90 34.71
N GLN A 269 13.38 36.48 33.53
CA GLN A 269 12.31 36.54 32.54
C GLN A 269 12.04 35.14 31.96
N LEU A 270 10.79 34.72 32.01
CA LEU A 270 10.30 33.51 31.34
C LEU A 270 9.72 33.89 29.96
N PRO A 271 9.61 32.93 29.02
CA PRO A 271 9.04 33.21 27.69
C PRO A 271 7.59 33.71 27.79
N ASP A 272 7.18 34.62 26.91
CA ASP A 272 5.86 35.26 26.93
C ASP A 272 4.67 34.28 26.95
N TYR A 273 4.84 33.07 26.41
CA TYR A 273 3.83 32.01 26.41
C TYR A 273 3.72 31.23 27.72
N TYR A 274 4.63 31.43 28.69
CA TYR A 274 4.74 30.61 29.91
C TYR A 274 3.42 30.53 30.66
N SER A 275 2.79 31.68 30.96
CA SER A 275 1.56 31.74 31.75
C SER A 275 0.33 31.19 31.03
N ALA A 276 0.38 31.07 29.70
CA ALA A 276 -0.69 30.47 28.89
C ALA A 276 -0.57 28.93 28.80
N LEU A 277 0.63 28.38 29.05
CA LEU A 277 0.93 26.95 28.92
C LEU A 277 0.99 26.22 30.28
N ASN A 278 1.30 26.93 31.36
CA ASN A 278 1.57 26.37 32.69
C ASN A 278 0.51 26.76 33.72
N LEU A 279 0.36 25.95 34.76
CA LEU A 279 -0.40 26.30 35.96
C LEU A 279 0.44 27.22 36.86
N VAL A 280 0.40 28.53 36.59
CA VAL A 280 1.10 29.56 37.39
C VAL A 280 0.63 29.52 38.85
N GLY A 281 1.58 29.59 39.78
CA GLY A 281 1.36 29.41 41.23
C GLY A 281 1.48 27.95 41.69
N ALA A 282 1.85 27.02 40.80
CA ALA A 282 2.13 25.61 41.11
C ALA A 282 3.58 25.20 40.77
N GLU A 283 4.49 26.18 40.68
CA GLU A 283 5.91 25.98 40.43
C GLU A 283 6.63 25.26 41.59
N ILE A 284 7.50 24.31 41.22
CA ILE A 284 8.51 23.73 42.09
C ILE A 284 9.87 24.28 41.66
N TYR A 285 10.45 25.16 42.48
CA TYR A 285 11.75 25.78 42.26
C TYR A 285 12.88 24.91 42.80
N SER A 286 13.98 24.83 42.06
CA SER A 286 15.25 24.30 42.52
C SER A 286 16.35 25.30 42.16
N LEU A 287 17.11 25.74 43.17
CA LEU A 287 18.20 26.71 43.02
C LEU A 287 19.51 26.04 43.44
N THR A 288 20.56 26.20 42.63
CA THR A 288 21.92 25.71 42.93
C THR A 288 22.90 26.88 42.74
N PRO A 289 23.47 27.44 43.82
CA PRO A 289 24.48 28.48 43.69
C PRO A 289 25.77 27.91 43.12
N ILE A 290 26.45 28.67 42.27
CA ILE A 290 27.77 28.31 41.73
C ILE A 290 28.83 28.80 42.73
N GLY A 291 29.10 27.95 43.72
CA GLY A 291 29.93 28.24 44.89
C GLY A 291 29.10 28.35 46.17
N GLU A 292 29.77 28.47 47.32
CA GLU A 292 29.10 28.48 48.63
C GLU A 292 28.26 29.74 48.86
N ALA A 293 26.95 29.58 49.08
CA ALA A 293 26.04 30.69 49.32
C ALA A 293 24.68 30.26 49.90
N LEU A 294 24.02 31.21 50.56
CA LEU A 294 22.58 31.21 50.78
C LEU A 294 21.89 31.93 49.60
N VAL A 295 20.98 31.24 48.91
CA VAL A 295 20.11 31.77 47.85
C VAL A 295 18.67 31.30 48.06
N TRP A 296 17.70 32.12 47.65
CA TRP A 296 16.27 31.83 47.78
C TRP A 296 15.47 32.48 46.64
N VAL A 297 14.21 32.06 46.48
CA VAL A 297 13.24 32.75 45.61
C VAL A 297 12.70 33.94 46.40
N GLU A 298 12.94 35.16 45.92
CA GLU A 298 12.46 36.42 46.52
C GLU A 298 11.00 36.68 46.13
N SER A 299 10.65 36.43 44.87
CA SER A 299 9.27 36.41 44.39
C SER A 299 9.06 35.21 43.47
N GLU A 300 7.93 34.54 43.65
CA GLU A 300 7.44 33.49 42.76
C GLU A 300 7.06 34.07 41.39
N VAL A 301 6.67 33.22 40.44
CA VAL A 301 6.28 33.65 39.09
C VAL A 301 5.05 34.56 39.13
N SER A 302 5.24 35.83 38.78
CA SER A 302 4.17 36.79 38.47
C SER A 302 4.57 37.61 37.25
N ASP A 303 3.61 38.00 36.41
CA ASP A 303 3.86 38.82 35.22
C ASP A 303 5.04 38.33 34.34
N GLY A 304 5.11 37.01 34.15
CA GLY A 304 6.08 36.36 33.26
C GLY A 304 7.52 36.27 33.79
N HIS A 305 7.79 36.66 35.04
CA HIS A 305 9.13 36.58 35.62
C HIS A 305 9.08 36.09 37.07
N PHE A 306 10.23 35.66 37.59
CA PHE A 306 10.43 35.39 39.02
C PHE A 306 11.78 35.96 39.46
N VAL A 307 12.00 36.11 40.76
CA VAL A 307 13.22 36.75 41.28
C VAL A 307 13.96 35.82 42.22
N ILE A 308 15.27 35.69 41.99
CA ILE A 308 16.21 34.98 42.85
C ILE A 308 16.99 36.02 43.66
N ALA A 309 17.12 35.81 44.96
CA ALA A 309 17.98 36.61 45.81
C ALA A 309 19.04 35.76 46.54
N GLY A 310 20.06 36.43 47.04
CA GLY A 310 21.19 35.84 47.75
C GLY A 310 21.97 36.88 48.56
N LYS A 311 22.86 36.42 49.45
CA LYS A 311 23.62 37.33 50.34
C LYS A 311 24.80 38.05 49.68
N ARG A 312 25.15 37.71 48.44
CA ARG A 312 26.25 38.30 47.66
C ARG A 312 26.02 38.05 46.17
N ASP A 313 26.82 38.70 45.32
CA ASP A 313 26.77 38.49 43.88
C ASP A 313 27.41 37.15 43.50
N MET A 314 26.73 36.40 42.62
CA MET A 314 27.14 35.08 42.13
C MET A 314 26.25 34.62 40.97
N LYS A 315 26.72 33.60 40.25
CA LYS A 315 25.89 32.81 39.34
C LYS A 315 25.07 31.78 40.12
N VAL A 316 23.80 31.60 39.75
CA VAL A 316 22.89 30.58 40.29
C VAL A 316 22.29 29.81 39.11
N SER A 317 22.43 28.49 39.11
CA SER A 317 21.64 27.63 38.21
C SER A 317 20.26 27.42 38.82
N TRP A 318 19.22 27.49 37.99
CA TRP A 318 17.84 27.35 38.43
C TRP A 318 17.08 26.34 37.56
N THR A 319 16.07 25.73 38.15
CA THR A 319 15.08 24.90 37.45
C THR A 319 13.71 25.12 38.06
N ILE A 320 12.70 25.29 37.21
CA ILE A 320 11.29 25.29 37.55
C ILE A 320 10.66 24.05 36.93
N LYS A 321 9.92 23.29 37.74
CA LYS A 321 8.96 22.29 37.25
C LYS A 321 7.56 22.80 37.53
N VAL A 322 6.67 22.75 36.55
CA VAL A 322 5.29 23.23 36.69
C VAL A 322 4.35 22.34 35.87
N LEU A 323 3.10 22.20 36.33
CA LEU A 323 2.09 21.42 35.61
C LEU A 323 1.67 22.16 34.33
N ARG A 324 1.54 21.43 33.23
CA ARG A 324 1.02 21.92 31.95
C ARG A 324 -0.52 22.07 32.03
N ASN A 325 -1.05 23.19 31.55
CA ASN A 325 -2.43 23.64 31.82
C ASN A 325 -3.18 24.19 30.59
N ASP A 326 -2.68 23.99 29.38
CA ASP A 326 -3.38 24.39 28.16
C ASP A 326 -4.59 23.49 27.86
N PRO A 327 -5.59 23.98 27.08
CA PRO A 327 -6.82 23.23 26.81
C PRO A 327 -6.62 21.81 26.26
N GLY A 328 -5.62 21.60 25.40
CA GLY A 328 -5.33 20.28 24.82
C GLY A 328 -4.84 19.27 25.86
N CYS A 329 -3.97 19.70 26.78
CA CYS A 329 -3.52 18.86 27.90
C CYS A 329 -4.68 18.50 28.84
N LEU A 330 -5.53 19.47 29.16
CA LEU A 330 -6.69 19.26 30.03
C LEU A 330 -7.78 18.39 29.39
N GLU A 331 -7.98 18.48 28.08
CA GLU A 331 -8.89 17.58 27.36
C GLU A 331 -8.37 16.15 27.34
N ASP A 332 -7.08 15.95 27.07
CA ASP A 332 -6.50 14.61 27.02
C ASP A 332 -6.56 13.90 28.38
N LEU A 333 -6.20 14.58 29.47
CA LEU A 333 -6.27 14.03 30.83
C LEU A 333 -7.70 13.67 31.28
N ARG A 334 -8.74 14.32 30.72
CA ARG A 334 -10.15 13.94 30.95
C ARG A 334 -10.57 12.71 30.16
N ARG A 335 -10.06 12.54 28.93
CA ARG A 335 -10.37 11.40 28.05
C ARG A 335 -9.54 10.16 28.40
N ARG A 336 -8.34 10.36 28.94
CA ARG A 336 -7.33 9.35 29.25
C ARG A 336 -6.69 9.69 30.60
N PRO A 337 -7.41 9.48 31.72
CA PRO A 337 -6.86 9.72 33.05
C PRO A 337 -5.66 8.79 33.33
N VAL A 338 -4.82 9.21 34.28
CA VAL A 338 -3.59 8.50 34.69
C VAL A 338 -3.91 7.06 35.17
N GLU A 339 -5.05 6.88 35.82
CA GLU A 339 -5.57 5.60 36.27
C GLU A 339 -7.04 5.47 35.85
N GLN A 340 -7.41 4.31 35.30
CA GLN A 340 -8.78 3.92 34.95
C GLN A 340 -8.88 2.39 34.92
N LEU A 341 -10.08 1.83 35.05
CA LEU A 341 -10.28 0.38 35.01
C LEU A 341 -10.11 -0.13 33.57
N LYS A 342 -9.49 -1.30 33.41
CA LYS A 342 -9.37 -1.94 32.07
C LYS A 342 -10.73 -2.24 31.42
N SER A 343 -11.80 -2.33 32.20
CA SER A 343 -13.18 -2.50 31.73
C SER A 343 -13.82 -1.22 31.17
N GLU A 344 -13.21 -0.05 31.40
CA GLU A 344 -13.68 1.25 30.89
C GLU A 344 -13.01 1.61 29.55
N LEU A 345 -12.01 0.83 29.14
CA LEU A 345 -11.32 0.95 27.86
C LEU A 345 -12.21 0.46 26.69
N GLN A 346 -12.19 1.19 25.59
CA GLN A 346 -12.85 0.80 24.34
C GLN A 346 -12.10 -0.39 23.68
N SER A 347 -12.78 -1.14 22.80
CA SER A 347 -12.14 -2.17 21.98
C SER A 347 -10.96 -1.58 21.19
N GLY A 348 -9.85 -2.31 21.10
CA GLY A 348 -8.58 -1.79 20.58
C GLY A 348 -7.74 -0.95 21.56
N GLN A 349 -8.28 -0.48 22.71
CA GLN A 349 -7.47 0.19 23.75
C GLN A 349 -6.90 -0.78 24.81
N ALA A 350 -7.44 -2.00 24.91
CA ALA A 350 -7.10 -2.98 25.95
C ALA A 350 -6.38 -4.25 25.44
N GLU A 351 -6.11 -4.35 24.14
CA GLU A 351 -5.62 -5.57 23.49
C GLU A 351 -4.10 -5.72 23.65
N GLY A 352 -3.72 -6.24 24.82
CA GLY A 352 -2.35 -6.55 25.22
C GLY A 352 -2.28 -7.80 26.10
N LYS A 353 -2.52 -8.97 25.48
CA LYS A 353 -2.19 -10.30 25.99
C LYS A 353 -1.66 -11.15 24.86
#